data_AF-A0A955MS99-F1
#
_entry.id   AF-A0A955MS99-F1
#
_cell.length_a   1.000
_cell.length_b   1.000
_cell.length_c   1.000
_cell.angle_alpha   90.00
_cell.angle_beta   90.00
_cell.angle_gamma   90.00
#
_symmetry.space_group_name_H-M   'P 1'
#
loop_
_entity.id
_entity.type
_entity.pdbx_description
1 polymer ?
#
loop_
_entity_poly.entity_id
_entity_poly.type
_entity_poly.pdbx_seq_one_letter_code
_entity_poly.pdbx_strand_id
1 'polypeptide(L)'
;MQNERGIYYELPVVQGDPEDPPCDKCPAICCHYFALEIDKPKSKTAFDQIRWYLLHEKTHVFIDEGSWFVQIWNPCNHLQPDNRCGIYETRPEICREYGTDEDGAVNCHGVSSDNEEYDVLLTSPEELDEYYKKWHKKRYGKKKSKKKLKKQELALNGKA
;
A
#
# COMPACT_ATOMS: atom_id res chain seq x y z
N MET A 1 -1.53 5.59 -18.31
CA MET A 1 -2.25 4.34 -18.64
C MET A 1 -1.87 3.33 -17.57
N GLN A 2 -2.80 2.52 -17.07
CA GLN A 2 -2.44 1.45 -16.12
C GLN A 2 -1.55 0.43 -16.84
N ASN A 3 -0.47 -0.01 -16.20
CA ASN A 3 0.30 -1.17 -16.67
C ASN A 3 -0.45 -2.47 -16.33
N GLU A 4 0.11 -3.62 -16.74
CA GLU A 4 -0.50 -4.95 -16.52
C GLU A 4 -0.72 -5.29 -15.03
N ARG A 5 -0.09 -4.54 -14.11
CA ARG A 5 -0.26 -4.67 -12.66
C ARG A 5 -1.23 -3.64 -12.08
N GLY A 6 -1.98 -2.90 -12.90
CA GLY A 6 -2.90 -1.85 -12.45
C GLY A 6 -2.21 -0.57 -11.98
N ILE A 7 -0.88 -0.49 -12.03
CA ILE A 7 -0.10 0.66 -11.55
C ILE A 7 -0.07 1.75 -12.65
N TYR A 8 -0.18 3.01 -12.26
CA TYR A 8 -0.30 4.14 -13.19
C TYR A 8 1.04 4.74 -13.65
N TYR A 9 2.15 4.24 -13.11
CA TYR A 9 3.51 4.63 -13.45
C TYR A 9 4.40 3.39 -13.58
N GLU A 10 5.44 3.51 -14.40
CA GLU A 10 6.53 2.53 -14.48
C GLU A 10 7.74 3.13 -13.76
N LEU A 11 8.19 2.45 -12.69
CA LEU A 11 9.41 2.80 -11.96
C LEU A 11 10.64 2.11 -12.61
N PRO A 12 11.86 2.64 -12.40
CA PRO A 12 12.19 3.89 -11.72
C PRO A 12 11.93 5.11 -12.61
N VAL A 13 11.42 6.17 -11.99
CA VAL A 13 11.03 7.40 -12.68
C VAL A 13 12.18 8.39 -12.80
N VAL A 14 13.04 8.45 -11.78
CA VAL A 14 14.34 9.13 -11.80
C VAL A 14 15.41 8.10 -11.41
N GLN A 15 16.60 8.21 -11.99
CA GLN A 15 17.73 7.33 -11.67
C GLN A 15 18.69 8.04 -10.71
N GLY A 16 19.11 7.35 -9.64
CA GLY A 16 20.08 7.83 -8.64
C GLY A 16 19.46 8.10 -7.27
N ASP A 17 20.33 8.31 -6.27
CA ASP A 17 19.97 8.63 -4.88
C ASP A 17 20.34 10.10 -4.61
N PRO A 18 19.38 11.03 -4.72
CA PRO A 18 19.67 12.46 -4.59
C PRO A 18 19.66 12.90 -3.12
N GLU A 19 20.41 13.97 -2.80
CA GLU A 19 20.37 14.60 -1.47
C GLU A 19 19.04 15.31 -1.20
N ASP A 20 18.29 15.69 -2.25
CA ASP A 20 16.98 16.34 -2.20
C ASP A 20 15.96 15.62 -3.11
N PRO A 21 14.65 15.66 -2.83
CA PRO A 21 13.63 15.08 -3.71
C PRO A 21 13.70 15.67 -5.13
N PRO A 22 13.80 14.85 -6.19
CA PRO A 22 14.02 15.31 -7.57
C PRO A 22 12.70 15.77 -8.23
N CYS A 23 11.96 16.66 -7.57
CA CYS A 23 10.63 17.11 -7.99
C CYS A 23 10.63 17.80 -9.37
N ASP A 24 11.75 18.40 -9.77
CA ASP A 24 11.94 19.06 -11.07
C ASP A 24 12.07 18.06 -12.24
N LYS A 25 12.47 16.82 -11.94
CA LYS A 25 12.67 15.71 -12.90
C LYS A 25 11.59 14.64 -12.80
N CYS A 26 10.73 14.74 -11.80
CA CYS A 26 9.62 13.81 -11.56
C CYS A 26 8.38 14.21 -12.40
N PRO A 27 7.62 13.25 -12.96
CA PRO A 27 6.32 13.47 -13.61
C PRO A 27 5.20 13.72 -12.58
N ALA A 28 5.52 14.38 -11.47
CA ALA A 28 4.60 14.78 -10.40
C ALA A 28 3.75 13.63 -9.81
N ILE A 29 4.33 12.46 -9.56
CA ILE A 29 3.59 11.27 -9.09
C ILE A 29 2.79 11.58 -7.81
N CYS A 30 3.39 12.28 -6.85
CA CYS A 30 2.75 12.71 -5.61
C CYS A 30 1.54 13.66 -5.80
N CYS A 31 1.42 14.30 -6.96
CA CYS A 31 0.27 15.15 -7.31
C CYS A 31 -0.83 14.38 -8.07
N HIS A 32 -0.62 13.10 -8.40
CA HIS A 32 -1.57 12.28 -9.14
C HIS A 32 -2.43 11.38 -8.24
N TYR A 33 -2.12 11.33 -6.95
CA TYR A 33 -2.87 10.53 -5.98
C TYR A 33 -2.92 11.22 -4.62
N PHE A 34 -3.83 10.74 -3.77
CA PHE A 34 -3.73 10.92 -2.33
C PHE A 34 -3.89 9.56 -1.65
N ALA A 35 -3.30 9.41 -0.48
CA ALA A 35 -3.42 8.20 0.32
C ALA A 35 -3.95 8.54 1.71
N LEU A 36 -4.78 7.66 2.25
CA LEU A 36 -5.34 7.78 3.59
C LEU A 36 -5.03 6.51 4.36
N GLU A 37 -4.56 6.67 5.59
CA GLU A 37 -4.42 5.54 6.50
C GLU A 37 -5.80 4.93 6.81
N ILE A 38 -5.88 3.60 6.80
CA ILE A 38 -7.06 2.84 7.17
C ILE A 38 -6.72 1.84 8.26
N ASP A 39 -7.75 1.45 9.03
CA ASP A 39 -7.58 0.45 10.06
C ASP A 39 -7.11 -0.90 9.48
N LYS A 40 -6.05 -1.45 10.09
CA LYS A 40 -5.60 -2.82 9.82
C LYS A 40 -6.76 -3.82 9.98
N PRO A 41 -7.09 -4.63 8.95
CA PRO A 41 -8.24 -5.53 9.01
C PRO A 41 -8.04 -6.66 10.03
N LYS A 42 -9.02 -6.81 10.92
CA LYS A 42 -9.00 -7.82 12.01
C LYS A 42 -10.03 -8.95 11.83
N SER A 43 -10.94 -8.81 10.85
CA SER A 43 -12.06 -9.73 10.62
C SER A 43 -12.31 -9.92 9.13
N LYS A 44 -13.07 -10.96 8.76
CA LYS A 44 -13.49 -11.19 7.37
C LYS A 44 -14.27 -9.99 6.82
N THR A 45 -15.14 -9.37 7.62
CA THR A 45 -15.90 -8.18 7.22
C THR A 45 -14.99 -7.00 6.92
N ALA A 46 -13.93 -6.79 7.70
CA ALA A 46 -12.96 -5.72 7.42
C ALA A 46 -12.21 -5.98 6.09
N PHE A 47 -11.87 -7.23 5.79
CA PHE A 47 -11.31 -7.59 4.47
C PHE A 47 -12.33 -7.37 3.34
N ASP A 48 -13.63 -7.58 3.57
CA ASP A 48 -14.68 -7.34 2.57
C ASP A 48 -14.86 -5.83 2.27
N GLN A 49 -14.66 -4.97 3.26
CA GLN A 49 -14.62 -3.51 3.05
C GLN A 49 -13.44 -3.09 2.16
N ILE A 50 -12.25 -3.65 2.41
CA ILE A 50 -11.07 -3.42 1.57
C ILE A 50 -11.32 -3.92 0.14
N ARG A 51 -11.96 -5.09 0.02
CA ARG A 51 -12.38 -5.63 -1.28
C ARG A 51 -13.29 -4.65 -2.01
N TRP A 52 -14.24 -4.04 -1.31
CA TRP A 52 -15.13 -3.02 -1.89
C TRP A 52 -14.36 -1.78 -2.39
N TYR A 53 -13.31 -1.33 -1.70
CA TYR A 53 -12.45 -0.25 -2.21
C TYR A 53 -11.80 -0.64 -3.55
N LEU A 54 -11.20 -1.84 -3.61
CA LEU A 54 -10.50 -2.35 -4.80
C LEU A 54 -11.43 -2.69 -5.99
N LEU A 55 -12.75 -2.64 -5.82
CA LEU A 55 -13.70 -2.75 -6.93
C LEU A 55 -13.87 -1.45 -7.72
N HIS A 56 -13.36 -0.33 -7.20
CA HIS A 56 -13.41 0.95 -7.89
C HIS A 56 -12.13 1.15 -8.70
N GLU A 57 -12.29 1.68 -9.91
CA GLU A 57 -11.13 2.11 -10.71
C GLU A 57 -10.26 3.07 -9.91
N LYS A 58 -8.97 3.15 -10.24
CA LYS A 58 -8.05 4.14 -9.65
C LYS A 58 -7.84 3.99 -8.14
N THR A 59 -8.15 2.82 -7.58
CA THR A 59 -8.00 2.57 -6.14
C THR A 59 -7.04 1.42 -5.88
N HIS A 60 -5.99 1.68 -5.10
CA HIS A 60 -5.07 0.66 -4.61
C HIS A 60 -5.10 0.64 -3.08
N VAL A 61 -4.66 -0.47 -2.51
CA VAL A 61 -4.44 -0.59 -1.07
C VAL A 61 -3.02 -1.08 -0.87
N PHE A 62 -2.24 -0.39 -0.06
CA PHE A 62 -0.88 -0.80 0.24
C PHE A 62 -0.65 -0.92 1.75
N ILE A 63 0.39 -1.67 2.09
CA ILE A 63 0.88 -1.85 3.44
C ILE A 63 2.31 -1.33 3.44
N ASP A 64 2.59 -0.49 4.43
CA ASP A 64 3.92 0.03 4.69
C ASP A 64 4.17 0.02 6.20
N GLU A 65 5.30 -0.57 6.61
CA GLU A 65 5.68 -0.85 7.99
C GLU A 65 4.56 -1.46 8.87
N GLY A 66 3.65 -2.21 8.24
CA GLY A 66 2.50 -2.83 8.89
C GLY A 66 1.27 -1.93 9.10
N SER A 67 1.35 -0.65 8.75
CA SER A 67 0.25 0.31 8.56
C SER A 67 -0.44 0.09 7.22
N TRP A 68 -1.72 0.43 7.13
CA TRP A 68 -2.54 0.16 5.94
C TRP A 68 -3.02 1.46 5.35
N PHE A 69 -2.99 1.56 4.02
CA PHE A 69 -3.39 2.77 3.32
C PHE A 69 -4.29 2.43 2.14
N VAL A 70 -5.28 3.29 1.89
CA VAL A 70 -6.01 3.33 0.62
C VAL A 70 -5.46 4.48 -0.20
N GLN A 71 -5.04 4.19 -1.43
CA GLN A 71 -4.50 5.15 -2.39
C GLN A 71 -5.52 5.36 -3.51
N ILE A 72 -5.87 6.62 -3.77
CA ILE A 72 -6.81 6.97 -4.83
C ILE A 72 -6.09 7.85 -5.85
N TRP A 73 -6.06 7.37 -7.10
CA TRP A 73 -5.50 8.06 -8.25
C TRP A 73 -6.44 9.16 -8.72
N ASN A 74 -6.26 10.35 -8.17
CA ASN A 74 -7.02 11.53 -8.53
C ASN A 74 -6.08 12.74 -8.66
N PRO A 75 -5.81 13.21 -9.89
CA PRO A 75 -4.91 14.32 -10.11
C PRO A 75 -5.31 15.60 -9.37
N CYS A 76 -4.33 16.26 -8.77
CA CYS A 76 -4.50 17.54 -8.09
C CYS A 76 -4.98 18.63 -9.07
N ASN A 77 -5.98 19.41 -8.65
CA ASN A 77 -6.52 20.52 -9.45
C ASN A 77 -5.51 21.65 -9.72
N HIS A 78 -4.38 21.69 -9.01
CA HIS A 78 -3.32 22.68 -9.21
C HIS A 78 -2.13 22.16 -10.02
N LEU A 79 -2.16 20.89 -10.45
CA LEU A 79 -1.11 20.32 -11.30
C LEU A 79 -1.12 20.99 -12.68
N GLN A 80 0.03 21.50 -13.11
CA GLN A 80 0.23 22.17 -14.39
C GLN A 80 0.65 21.19 -15.49
N PRO A 81 0.50 21.55 -16.79
CA PRO A 81 0.87 20.69 -17.92
C PRO A 81 2.35 20.31 -17.98
N ASP A 82 3.22 21.06 -17.30
CA ASP A 82 4.66 20.81 -17.20
C ASP A 82 5.04 19.98 -15.96
N ASN A 83 4.07 19.33 -15.30
CA ASN A 83 4.22 18.56 -14.07
C ASN A 83 4.70 19.39 -12.86
N ARG A 84 4.39 20.69 -12.83
CA ARG A 84 4.70 21.56 -11.70
C ARG A 84 3.44 21.90 -10.89
N CYS A 85 3.64 22.21 -9.61
CA CYS A 85 2.55 22.65 -8.74
C CYS A 85 2.28 24.14 -8.94
N GLY A 86 1.06 24.49 -9.37
CA GLY A 86 0.65 25.89 -9.57
C GLY A 86 0.52 26.72 -8.28
N ILE A 87 0.57 26.08 -7.12
CA ILE A 87 0.49 26.72 -5.79
C ILE A 87 1.70 26.35 -4.91
N TYR A 88 2.88 26.15 -5.51
CA TYR A 88 4.06 25.64 -4.81
C TYR A 88 4.37 26.39 -3.50
N GLU A 89 4.33 27.72 -3.53
CA GLU A 89 4.63 28.55 -2.35
C GLU A 89 3.55 28.49 -1.27
N THR A 90 2.30 28.21 -1.63
CA THR A 90 1.14 28.16 -0.73
C THR A 90 0.60 26.75 -0.53
N ARG A 91 1.39 25.74 -0.89
CA ARG A 91 1.02 24.33 -0.74
C ARG A 91 0.73 23.97 0.72
N PRO A 92 -0.19 23.02 0.98
CA PRO A 92 -0.46 22.49 2.32
C PRO A 92 0.78 21.83 2.93
N GLU A 93 0.81 21.70 4.26
CA GLU A 93 1.95 21.14 4.99
C GLU A 93 2.31 19.71 4.54
N ILE A 94 1.32 18.85 4.34
CA ILE A 94 1.53 17.48 3.82
C ILE A 94 2.26 17.45 2.48
N CYS A 95 2.10 18.49 1.64
CA CYS A 95 2.81 18.61 0.37
C CYS A 95 4.23 19.18 0.53
N ARG A 96 4.53 19.87 1.65
CA ARG A 96 5.86 20.37 2.00
C ARG A 96 6.73 19.28 2.60
N GLU A 97 6.13 18.46 3.44
CA GLU A 97 6.77 17.35 4.14
C GLU A 97 6.98 16.12 3.23
N TYR A 98 6.26 16.06 2.10
CA TYR A 98 6.42 14.94 1.16
C TYR A 98 7.82 14.89 0.55
N GLY A 99 8.40 13.70 0.57
CA GLY A 99 9.66 13.39 -0.11
C GLY A 99 10.85 13.25 0.81
N THR A 100 10.68 13.53 2.11
CA THR A 100 11.67 13.29 3.16
C THR A 100 11.06 12.43 4.25
N ASP A 101 11.82 11.47 4.78
CA ASP A 101 11.41 10.69 5.95
C ASP A 101 11.70 11.42 7.27
N GLU A 102 11.42 10.74 8.40
CA GLU A 102 11.63 11.28 9.75
C GLU A 102 13.10 11.59 10.07
N ASP A 103 14.04 10.92 9.39
CA ASP A 103 15.49 11.10 9.53
C ASP A 103 16.04 12.16 8.54
N GLY A 104 15.17 12.70 7.67
CA GLY A 104 15.52 13.70 6.66
C GLY A 104 16.12 13.12 5.38
N ALA A 105 16.08 11.79 5.19
CA ALA A 105 16.52 11.16 3.96
C ALA A 105 15.42 11.24 2.88
N VAL A 106 15.83 11.21 1.60
CA VAL A 106 14.87 11.29 0.49
C VAL A 106 14.04 10.01 0.41
N ASN A 107 12.73 10.16 0.60
CA ASN A 107 11.76 9.08 0.53
C ASN A 107 10.56 9.52 -0.34
N CYS A 108 10.69 9.30 -1.65
CA CYS A 108 9.63 9.62 -2.62
C CYS A 108 9.58 8.61 -3.78
N HIS A 109 8.44 8.53 -4.46
CA HIS A 109 8.25 7.63 -5.62
C HIS A 109 9.20 7.93 -6.80
N GLY A 110 9.80 9.12 -6.84
CA GLY A 110 10.74 9.50 -7.89
C GLY A 110 12.05 8.74 -7.83
N VAL A 111 12.47 8.31 -6.63
CA VAL A 111 13.78 7.67 -6.37
C VAL A 111 13.64 6.21 -5.99
N SER A 112 12.43 5.70 -5.78
CA SER A 112 12.19 4.31 -5.43
C SER A 112 12.44 3.38 -6.62
N SER A 113 13.22 2.32 -6.39
CA SER A 113 13.32 1.17 -7.29
C SER A 113 12.07 0.29 -7.17
N ASP A 114 11.51 -0.15 -8.30
CA ASP A 114 10.62 -1.31 -8.41
C ASP A 114 9.41 -1.40 -7.44
N ASN A 115 8.89 -0.28 -6.94
CA ASN A 115 7.84 -0.21 -5.89
C ASN A 115 8.27 -0.86 -4.57
N GLU A 116 9.57 -0.89 -4.27
CA GLU A 116 10.10 -1.32 -2.97
C GLU A 116 9.65 -0.42 -1.82
N GLU A 117 8.98 0.70 -2.13
CA GLU A 117 8.30 1.59 -1.17
C GLU A 117 7.11 0.93 -0.45
N TYR A 118 6.64 -0.24 -0.90
CA TYR A 118 5.53 -0.95 -0.25
C TYR A 118 5.96 -2.36 0.19
N ASP A 119 5.64 -2.71 1.44
CA ASP A 119 5.70 -4.12 1.90
C ASP A 119 4.76 -5.00 1.05
N VAL A 120 3.58 -4.45 0.74
CA VAL A 120 2.54 -5.10 -0.05
C VAL A 120 1.77 -4.04 -0.81
N LEU A 121 1.61 -4.24 -2.12
CA LEU A 121 0.70 -3.47 -2.96
C LEU A 121 -0.43 -4.39 -3.45
N LEU A 122 -1.67 -3.95 -3.28
CA LEU A 122 -2.89 -4.63 -3.73
C LEU A 122 -3.60 -3.69 -4.71
N THR A 123 -3.68 -4.12 -5.96
CA THR A 123 -4.30 -3.41 -7.07
C THR A 123 -5.59 -4.06 -7.53
N SER A 124 -5.89 -5.27 -7.04
CA SER A 124 -7.09 -6.03 -7.39
C SER A 124 -7.70 -6.79 -6.20
N PRO A 125 -9.02 -7.07 -6.24
CA PRO A 125 -9.67 -7.97 -5.29
C PRO A 125 -9.02 -9.36 -5.20
N GLU A 126 -8.52 -9.88 -6.32
CA GLU A 126 -7.90 -11.20 -6.41
C GLU A 126 -6.58 -11.28 -5.62
N GLU A 127 -5.76 -10.22 -5.69
CA GLU A 127 -4.54 -10.11 -4.88
C GLU A 127 -4.87 -10.04 -3.39
N LEU A 128 -5.92 -9.30 -3.02
CA LEU A 128 -6.42 -9.24 -1.64
C LEU A 128 -6.88 -10.62 -1.14
N ASP A 129 -7.55 -11.41 -1.98
CA ASP A 129 -7.99 -12.76 -1.63
C ASP A 129 -6.79 -13.69 -1.34
N GLU A 130 -5.73 -13.62 -2.14
CA GLU A 130 -4.49 -14.37 -1.90
C GLU A 130 -3.78 -13.90 -0.63
N TYR A 131 -3.74 -12.59 -0.39
CA TYR A 131 -3.22 -12.03 0.85
C TYR A 131 -4.02 -12.53 2.07
N TYR A 132 -5.35 -12.47 2.01
CA TYR A 132 -6.25 -12.91 3.08
C TYR A 132 -6.06 -14.40 3.41
N LYS A 133 -5.91 -15.27 2.40
CA LYS A 133 -5.64 -16.71 2.60
C LYS A 133 -4.36 -16.93 3.41
N LYS A 134 -3.26 -16.23 3.05
CA LYS A 134 -1.97 -16.30 3.76
C LYS A 134 -2.10 -15.78 5.19
N TRP A 135 -2.71 -14.61 5.37
CA TRP A 135 -2.96 -14.00 6.69
C TRP A 135 -3.78 -14.92 7.60
N HIS A 136 -4.88 -15.46 7.09
CA HIS A 136 -5.78 -16.34 7.83
C HIS A 136 -5.08 -17.64 8.25
N LYS A 137 -4.28 -18.25 7.36
CA LYS A 137 -3.47 -19.43 7.68
C LYS A 137 -2.44 -19.14 8.77
N LYS A 138 -1.72 -18.02 8.69
CA LYS A 138 -0.72 -17.61 9.69
C LYS A 138 -1.37 -17.41 11.06
N ARG A 139 -2.54 -16.75 11.10
CA ARG A 139 -3.27 -16.41 12.34
C ARG A 139 -3.99 -17.60 12.97
N TYR A 140 -4.70 -18.41 12.18
CA TYR A 140 -5.59 -19.46 12.69
C TYR A 140 -5.10 -20.89 12.44
N GLY A 141 -4.17 -21.12 11.50
CA GLY A 141 -3.67 -22.45 11.16
C GLY A 141 -3.00 -23.16 12.35
N LYS A 142 -2.23 -22.43 13.16
CA LYS A 142 -1.59 -22.97 14.38
C LYS A 142 -2.62 -23.32 15.47
N LYS A 143 -3.66 -22.50 15.65
CA LYS A 143 -4.77 -22.77 16.61
C LYS A 143 -5.55 -24.03 16.22
N LYS A 144 -5.84 -24.21 14.93
CA LYS A 144 -6.56 -25.39 14.42
C LYS A 144 -5.74 -26.67 14.61
N SER A 145 -4.44 -26.62 14.36
CA SER A 145 -3.53 -27.76 14.58
C SER A 145 -3.47 -28.16 16.07
N LYS A 146 -3.28 -27.21 16.99
CA LYS A 146 -3.30 -27.48 18.44
C LYS A 146 -4.62 -28.06 18.94
N LYS A 147 -5.76 -27.54 18.45
CA LYS A 147 -7.09 -28.05 18.83
C LYS A 147 -7.31 -29.49 18.30
N LYS A 148 -6.77 -29.82 17.12
CA LYS A 148 -6.81 -31.16 16.53
C LYS A 148 -5.95 -32.17 17.32
N LEU A 149 -4.71 -31.80 17.66
CA LEU A 149 -3.81 -32.61 18.48
C LEU A 149 -4.42 -32.91 19.86
N LYS A 150 -4.94 -31.89 20.54
CA LYS A 150 -5.59 -32.05 21.85
C LYS A 150 -6.84 -32.96 21.78
N LYS A 151 -7.62 -32.88 20.70
CA LYS A 151 -8.78 -33.76 20.48
C LYS A 151 -8.35 -35.22 20.23
N GLN A 152 -7.21 -35.44 19.56
CA GLN A 152 -6.65 -36.77 19.33
C GLN A 152 -6.11 -37.39 20.63
N GLU A 153 -5.38 -36.61 21.45
CA GLU A 153 -4.90 -37.06 22.77
C GLU A 153 -6.06 -37.42 23.72
N LEU A 154 -7.11 -36.60 23.77
CA LEU A 154 -8.30 -36.92 24.58
C LEU A 154 -9.04 -38.18 24.09
N ALA A 155 -9.05 -38.45 22.78
CA ALA A 155 -9.67 -39.64 22.21
C ALA A 155 -8.82 -40.91 22.42
N LEU A 156 -7.51 -40.77 22.60
CA LEU A 156 -6.58 -41.86 22.94
C LEU A 156 -6.64 -42.20 24.44
N ASN A 157 -6.73 -41.19 25.31
CA ASN A 157 -6.76 -41.38 26.77
C ASN A 157 -8.14 -41.78 27.32
N GLY A 158 -9.21 -41.66 26.53
CA GLY A 158 -10.58 -42.07 26.90
C GLY A 158 -10.99 -43.47 26.43
N LYS A 159 -10.06 -44.28 25.92
CA LYS A 159 -10.27 -45.68 25.47
C LYS A 159 -9.68 -46.72 26.44
N ALA A 160 -9.38 -46.33 27.69
CA ALA A 160 -8.99 -47.25 28.77
C ALA A 160 -10.19 -47.57 29.66
#